data_AF-A0A6B2FVZ4-F1
#
_entry.id   AF-A0A6B2FVZ4-F1
#
_cell.length_a   1.000
_cell.length_b   1.000
_cell.length_c   1.000
_cell.angle_alpha   90.00
_cell.angle_beta   90.00
_cell.angle_gamma   90.00
#
_symmetry.space_group_name_H-M   'P 1'
#
loop_
_entity.id
_entity.type
_entity.pdbx_description
1 polymer ?
#
loop_
_entity_poly.entity_id
_entity_poly.type
_entity_poly.pdbx_seq_one_letter_code
_entity_poly.pdbx_strand_id
1 'polypeptide(L)'
;MLNWYRKKTEFLDYISFSAHADYNQFKELVEGLLPPIIVLVHGEANEMNRLKTSLLRDLSEKNILEIQIYTPKNTCSLELKFKGEMLAKVYGKLISEDQIKEQPMSGIIIKSGFSYKILSIDEIEKYSELKLTTINQRLEIPFYDDANYLQILFRNLSLLTGNTLDNLFTQDSELCLMLDEIELAIRGNKIILTWGSSLTNDATADAIVAVIMETNKSIENNIEKNIGILPQDDHHYYGLVELLKKNFGNNNVIQLEDKTIVVAFADTKKAIIDPSNRFVVCDVVDTKEKIDRTLFHYFNAIEPFCNCKFYFCFNFFSFAFLDHWFVNKFEEF
;
A
#
# COMPACT_ATOMS: atom_id res chain seq x y z
N MET A 1 90.27 38.34 8.82
CA MET A 1 89.87 36.94 8.59
C MET A 1 88.46 36.96 8.03
N LEU A 2 88.05 36.42 6.90
CA LEU A 2 88.66 35.68 5.79
C LEU A 2 87.55 35.68 4.70
N ASN A 3 87.74 36.49 3.64
CA ASN A 3 86.92 36.49 2.42
C ASN A 3 87.23 35.22 1.59
N TRP A 4 86.84 34.03 2.08
CA TRP A 4 87.33 32.75 1.52
C TRP A 4 86.28 31.87 0.82
N TYR A 5 85.11 32.41 0.47
CA TYR A 5 84.03 31.63 -0.16
C TYR A 5 83.53 32.21 -1.49
N ARG A 6 84.39 32.83 -2.31
CA ARG A 6 83.94 33.41 -3.60
C ARG A 6 84.70 32.97 -4.85
N LYS A 7 85.35 31.81 -4.83
CA LYS A 7 85.87 31.16 -6.06
C LYS A 7 85.95 29.64 -5.88
N LYS A 8 84.82 28.94 -6.04
CA LYS A 8 84.85 27.53 -6.45
C LYS A 8 84.75 27.49 -7.97
N THR A 9 85.88 27.33 -8.64
CA THR A 9 85.97 26.92 -10.04
C THR A 9 86.11 25.39 -10.06
N GLU A 10 85.10 24.69 -9.54
CA GLU A 10 84.99 23.23 -9.63
C GLU A 10 83.85 22.95 -10.60
N PHE A 11 84.11 22.13 -11.63
CA PHE A 11 83.06 21.67 -12.54
C PHE A 11 82.13 20.74 -11.77
N LEU A 12 80.89 21.18 -11.58
CA LEU A 12 79.82 20.40 -10.96
C LEU A 12 79.02 19.74 -12.08
N ASP A 13 79.33 18.48 -12.39
CA ASP A 13 78.52 17.67 -13.29
C ASP A 13 77.53 16.82 -12.49
N TYR A 14 76.25 16.92 -12.86
CA TYR A 14 75.19 16.11 -12.29
C TYR A 14 74.96 14.89 -13.18
N ILE A 15 75.38 13.71 -12.71
CA ILE A 15 75.14 12.44 -13.40
C ILE A 15 73.99 11.74 -12.65
N SER A 16 72.85 11.61 -13.32
CA SER A 16 71.68 10.94 -12.74
C SER A 16 71.87 9.42 -12.80
N PHE A 17 71.86 8.76 -11.64
CA PHE A 17 71.76 7.29 -11.49
C PHE A 17 70.36 6.86 -11.05
N SER A 18 69.40 7.77 -11.04
CA SER A 18 68.05 7.49 -10.59
C SER A 18 67.34 6.61 -11.63
N ALA A 19 66.94 5.40 -11.22
CA ALA A 19 66.12 4.49 -12.02
C ALA A 19 64.64 4.91 -12.01
N HIS A 20 64.37 6.17 -12.36
CA HIS A 20 63.00 6.65 -12.60
C HIS A 20 62.57 6.30 -14.02
N ALA A 21 61.27 6.15 -14.23
CA ALA A 21 60.71 5.86 -15.55
C ALA A 21 61.05 7.00 -16.52
N ASP A 22 61.77 6.66 -17.60
CA ASP A 22 62.10 7.60 -18.64
C ASP A 22 60.84 8.00 -19.42
N TYR A 23 60.80 9.25 -19.93
CA TYR A 23 59.68 9.75 -20.74
C TYR A 23 59.31 8.79 -21.88
N ASN A 24 60.31 8.23 -22.56
CA ASN A 24 60.08 7.33 -23.69
C ASN A 24 59.40 6.03 -23.27
N GLN A 25 59.78 5.47 -22.12
CA GLN A 25 59.16 4.25 -21.59
C GLN A 25 57.72 4.51 -21.12
N PHE A 26 57.50 5.66 -20.46
CA PHE A 26 56.16 6.06 -20.04
C PHE A 26 55.24 6.34 -21.23
N LYS A 27 55.76 7.00 -22.26
CA LYS A 27 55.05 7.23 -23.52
C LYS A 27 54.66 5.92 -24.19
N GLU A 28 55.59 4.97 -24.31
CA GLU A 28 55.31 3.65 -24.88
C GLU A 28 54.21 2.91 -24.10
N LEU A 29 54.21 2.99 -22.76
CA LEU A 29 53.16 2.42 -21.91
C LEU A 29 51.79 3.06 -22.17
N VAL A 30 51.74 4.40 -22.22
CA VAL A 30 50.49 5.13 -22.47
C VAL A 30 49.95 4.84 -23.87
N GLU A 31 50.83 4.77 -24.86
CA GLU A 31 50.48 4.42 -26.24
C GLU A 31 50.01 2.97 -26.37
N GLY A 32 50.54 2.04 -25.57
CA GLY A 32 50.12 0.65 -25.56
C GLY A 32 48.77 0.41 -24.87
N LEU A 33 48.48 1.15 -23.79
CA LEU A 33 47.26 0.96 -22.99
C LEU A 33 46.08 1.85 -23.41
N LEU A 34 46.36 3.01 -24.01
CA LEU A 34 45.38 4.02 -24.38
C LEU A 34 44.29 4.28 -23.30
N PRO A 35 44.70 4.55 -22.04
CA PRO A 35 43.75 4.76 -20.96
C PRO A 35 42.98 6.09 -21.17
N PRO A 36 41.65 6.14 -20.93
CA PRO A 36 40.86 7.36 -21.12
C PRO A 36 41.21 8.47 -20.11
N ILE A 37 41.68 8.08 -18.91
CA ILE A 37 42.00 8.99 -17.81
C ILE A 37 43.38 8.63 -17.26
N ILE A 38 44.26 9.63 -17.13
CA ILE A 38 45.59 9.50 -16.56
C ILE A 38 45.71 10.46 -15.37
N VAL A 39 46.16 9.94 -14.22
CA VAL A 39 46.41 10.75 -13.02
C VAL A 39 47.90 10.69 -12.70
N LEU A 40 48.59 11.82 -12.86
CA LEU A 40 50.01 11.95 -12.56
C LEU A 40 50.21 12.27 -11.07
N VAL A 41 51.02 11.45 -10.41
CA VAL A 41 51.36 11.55 -8.99
C VAL A 41 52.86 11.34 -8.81
N HIS A 42 53.39 11.59 -7.60
CA HIS A 42 54.79 11.31 -7.24
C HIS A 42 55.83 11.96 -8.16
N GLY A 43 55.60 13.21 -8.58
CA GLY A 43 56.60 14.02 -9.30
C GLY A 43 56.69 15.43 -8.76
N GLU A 44 57.76 16.15 -9.11
CA GLU A 44 57.81 17.59 -8.90
C GLU A 44 56.70 18.26 -9.73
N ALA A 45 55.99 19.23 -9.15
CA ALA A 45 54.85 19.88 -9.82
C ALA A 45 55.20 20.45 -11.21
N ASN A 46 56.39 21.03 -11.39
CA ASN A 46 56.82 21.57 -12.67
C ASN A 46 57.12 20.47 -13.70
N GLU A 47 57.84 19.43 -13.28
CA GLU A 47 58.16 18.29 -14.14
C GLU A 47 56.90 17.48 -14.51
N MET A 48 55.94 17.34 -13.61
CA MET A 48 54.64 16.72 -13.92
C MET A 48 53.83 17.54 -14.93
N ASN A 49 53.86 18.88 -14.84
CA ASN A 49 53.22 19.75 -15.82
C ASN A 49 53.92 19.68 -17.19
N ARG A 50 55.26 19.64 -17.22
CA ARG A 50 56.03 19.42 -18.44
C ARG A 50 55.68 18.09 -19.09
N LEU A 51 55.67 17.01 -18.30
CA LEU A 51 55.28 15.68 -18.74
C LEU A 51 53.87 15.67 -19.33
N LYS A 52 52.90 16.28 -18.64
CA LYS A 52 51.51 16.42 -19.13
C LYS A 52 51.45 17.13 -20.49
N THR A 53 52.16 18.25 -20.66
CA THR A 53 52.14 19.00 -21.92
C THR A 53 52.78 18.21 -23.06
N SER A 54 53.89 17.52 -22.81
CA SER A 54 54.55 16.67 -23.82
C SER A 54 53.66 15.51 -24.26
N LEU A 55 53.00 14.84 -23.31
CA LEU A 55 52.07 13.75 -23.62
C LEU A 55 50.85 14.22 -24.40
N LEU A 56 50.24 15.35 -24.02
CA LEU A 56 49.10 15.89 -24.76
C LEU A 56 49.46 16.22 -26.21
N ARG A 57 50.64 16.80 -26.44
CA ARG A 57 51.14 17.08 -27.78
C ARG A 57 51.29 15.79 -28.58
N ASP A 58 52.04 14.82 -28.06
CA ASP A 58 52.34 13.57 -28.76
C ASP A 58 51.07 12.74 -29.06
N LEU A 59 50.09 12.74 -28.15
CA LEU A 59 48.81 12.06 -28.32
C LEU A 59 47.90 12.79 -29.31
N SER A 60 47.90 14.13 -29.31
CA SER A 60 47.15 14.94 -30.29
C SER A 60 47.64 14.74 -31.72
N GLU A 61 48.96 14.58 -31.90
CA GLU A 61 49.56 14.31 -33.22
C GLU A 61 49.11 12.94 -33.78
N LYS A 62 48.74 11.99 -32.92
CA LYS A 62 48.30 10.64 -33.31
C LYS A 62 46.79 10.49 -33.51
N ASN A 63 45.99 11.54 -33.27
CA ASN A 63 44.52 11.51 -33.40
C ASN A 63 43.83 10.39 -32.59
N ILE A 64 44.48 9.97 -31.49
CA ILE A 64 43.94 8.96 -30.59
C ILE A 64 43.04 9.70 -29.58
N LEU A 65 41.87 9.12 -29.30
CA LEU A 65 40.87 9.43 -28.27
C LEU A 65 41.23 10.55 -27.28
N GLU A 66 40.28 11.43 -26.94
CA GLU A 66 40.47 12.52 -25.99
C GLU A 66 40.83 11.98 -24.57
N ILE A 67 42.13 11.84 -24.30
CA ILE A 67 42.67 11.37 -23.03
C ILE A 67 42.73 12.54 -22.04
N GLN A 68 42.15 12.36 -20.86
CA GLN A 68 42.13 13.37 -19.81
C GLN A 68 43.29 13.17 -18.82
N ILE A 69 44.21 14.14 -18.75
CA ILE A 69 45.38 14.07 -17.85
C ILE A 69 45.22 15.03 -16.66
N TYR A 70 45.22 14.48 -15.45
CA TYR A 70 45.09 15.20 -14.18
C TYR A 70 46.40 15.21 -13.38
N THR A 71 46.66 16.33 -12.70
CA THR A 71 47.81 16.54 -11.80
C THR A 71 47.30 17.10 -10.46
N PRO A 72 46.56 16.31 -9.67
CA PRO A 72 45.97 16.79 -8.42
C PRO A 72 47.06 17.13 -7.41
N LYS A 73 46.89 18.23 -6.68
CA LYS A 73 47.76 18.56 -5.55
C LYS A 73 47.42 17.67 -4.36
N ASN A 74 48.37 17.52 -3.43
CA ASN A 74 48.08 16.90 -2.14
C ASN A 74 46.85 17.56 -1.51
N THR A 75 45.98 16.76 -0.90
CA THR A 75 44.70 17.17 -0.30
C THR A 75 43.60 17.65 -1.27
N CYS A 76 43.84 17.65 -2.59
CA CYS A 76 42.76 17.88 -3.56
C CYS A 76 42.12 16.55 -3.99
N SER A 77 40.79 16.46 -3.85
CA SER A 77 40.00 15.35 -4.39
C SER A 77 39.81 15.49 -5.90
N LEU A 78 39.83 14.36 -6.61
CA LEU A 78 39.53 14.26 -8.03
C LEU A 78 38.23 13.47 -8.20
N GLU A 79 37.18 14.10 -8.72
CA GLU A 79 35.91 13.44 -9.01
C GLU A 79 35.88 12.94 -10.45
N LEU A 80 35.74 11.61 -10.62
CA LEU A 80 35.65 10.96 -11.92
C LEU A 80 34.25 10.35 -12.07
N LYS A 81 33.54 10.72 -13.15
CA LYS A 81 32.20 10.21 -13.45
C LYS A 81 32.31 9.05 -14.42
N PHE A 82 31.94 7.86 -13.96
CA PHE A 82 31.85 6.68 -14.79
C PHE A 82 30.38 6.39 -15.06
N LYS A 83 30.00 6.33 -16.35
CA LYS A 83 28.71 5.77 -16.73
C LYS A 83 28.80 4.25 -16.60
N GLY A 84 28.27 3.72 -15.51
CA GLY A 84 28.13 2.28 -15.33
C GLY A 84 26.85 1.82 -16.01
N GLU A 85 26.97 0.94 -17.00
CA GLU A 85 25.81 0.19 -17.48
C GLU A 85 25.43 -0.85 -16.41
N MET A 86 24.16 -0.83 -15.98
CA MET A 86 23.65 -1.81 -15.04
C MET A 86 23.28 -3.08 -15.81
N LEU A 87 24.15 -4.08 -15.74
CA LEU A 87 23.89 -5.39 -16.33
C LEU A 87 23.19 -6.28 -15.31
N ALA A 88 21.96 -6.66 -15.63
CA ALA A 88 21.17 -7.61 -14.85
C ALA A 88 20.99 -8.91 -15.62
N LYS A 89 21.16 -10.04 -14.93
CA LYS A 89 20.94 -11.38 -15.48
C LYS A 89 19.57 -11.86 -15.05
N VAL A 90 18.70 -12.14 -16.01
CA VAL A 90 17.41 -12.79 -15.77
C VAL A 90 17.68 -14.29 -15.58
N TYR A 91 16.96 -14.93 -14.67
CA TYR A 91 17.02 -16.38 -14.45
C TYR A 91 15.61 -16.97 -14.35
N GLY A 92 15.52 -18.27 -14.63
CA GLY A 92 14.33 -19.06 -14.33
C GLY A 92 13.19 -18.89 -15.33
N LYS A 93 11.95 -19.04 -14.84
CA LYS A 93 10.71 -19.02 -15.65
C LYS A 93 10.46 -17.71 -16.42
N LEU A 94 11.10 -16.61 -16.02
CA LEU A 94 11.04 -15.33 -16.72
C LEU A 94 11.69 -15.40 -18.12
N ILE A 95 12.49 -16.43 -18.38
CA ILE A 95 13.07 -16.72 -19.69
C ILE A 95 12.15 -17.71 -20.39
N SER A 96 11.06 -17.21 -20.98
CA SER A 96 10.29 -18.00 -21.94
C SER A 96 10.90 -17.80 -23.33
N GLU A 97 11.13 -18.87 -24.09
CA GLU A 97 11.74 -18.81 -25.43
C GLU A 97 10.96 -17.88 -26.39
N ASP A 98 9.66 -17.70 -26.13
CA ASP A 98 8.75 -16.82 -26.89
C ASP A 98 8.76 -15.35 -26.45
N GLN A 99 9.35 -15.00 -25.29
CA GLN A 99 9.28 -13.67 -24.66
C GLN A 99 10.47 -12.75 -24.94
N ILE A 100 11.37 -13.14 -25.86
CA ILE A 100 12.58 -12.37 -26.21
C ILE A 100 12.26 -11.05 -26.93
N LYS A 101 10.98 -10.77 -27.23
CA LYS A 101 10.54 -9.57 -27.95
C LYS A 101 9.78 -8.60 -27.04
N GLU A 102 10.46 -7.56 -26.56
CA GLU A 102 9.92 -6.27 -26.09
C GLU A 102 8.68 -6.30 -25.15
N GLN A 103 8.42 -7.41 -24.46
CA GLN A 103 7.33 -7.46 -23.47
C GLN A 103 7.81 -6.95 -22.12
N PRO A 104 6.98 -6.18 -21.39
CA PRO A 104 7.30 -5.80 -20.03
C PRO A 104 7.37 -7.04 -19.15
N MET A 105 8.55 -7.30 -18.59
CA MET A 105 8.76 -8.39 -17.63
C MET A 105 8.64 -7.84 -16.21
N SER A 106 7.80 -8.46 -15.39
CA SER A 106 7.71 -8.18 -13.96
C SER A 106 8.49 -9.24 -13.17
N GLY A 107 9.26 -8.80 -12.19
CA GLY A 107 10.09 -9.68 -11.39
C GLY A 107 10.76 -8.94 -10.25
N ILE A 108 11.45 -9.70 -9.41
CA ILE A 108 12.19 -9.18 -8.25
C ILE A 108 13.66 -9.09 -8.62
N ILE A 109 14.28 -7.95 -8.28
CA ILE A 109 15.70 -7.71 -8.51
C ILE A 109 16.47 -7.96 -7.20
N ILE A 110 17.43 -8.87 -7.25
CA ILE A 110 18.35 -9.16 -6.15
C ILE A 110 19.73 -8.61 -6.51
N LYS A 111 20.25 -7.71 -5.67
CA LYS A 111 21.61 -7.16 -5.79
C LYS A 111 22.57 -7.95 -4.91
N SER A 112 23.58 -8.56 -5.53
CA SER A 112 24.70 -9.18 -4.83
C SER A 112 26.00 -8.53 -5.28
N GLY A 113 26.51 -7.60 -4.46
CA GLY A 113 27.66 -6.76 -4.81
C GLY A 113 27.36 -5.86 -6.02
N PHE A 114 28.08 -6.06 -7.12
CA PHE A 114 27.90 -5.37 -8.40
C PHE A 114 27.05 -6.15 -9.41
N SER A 115 26.59 -7.36 -9.04
CA SER A 115 25.77 -8.19 -9.92
C SER A 115 24.29 -8.04 -9.59
N TYR A 116 23.49 -7.83 -10.63
CA TYR A 116 22.03 -7.77 -10.53
C TYR A 116 21.44 -9.06 -11.10
N LYS A 117 20.52 -9.67 -10.34
CA LYS A 117 19.79 -10.87 -10.76
C LYS A 117 18.30 -10.55 -10.77
N ILE A 118 17.60 -10.90 -11.84
CA ILE A 118 16.15 -10.73 -11.95
C ILE A 118 15.52 -12.13 -11.91
N LEU A 119 14.58 -12.31 -10.98
CA LEU A 119 13.98 -13.59 -10.63
C LEU A 119 12.47 -13.46 -10.45
N SER A 120 11.75 -14.55 -10.68
CA SER A 120 10.35 -14.67 -10.24
C SER A 120 10.30 -14.96 -8.73
N ILE A 121 9.22 -14.54 -8.07
CA ILE A 121 9.01 -14.77 -6.63
C ILE A 121 9.11 -16.27 -6.27
N ASP A 122 8.58 -17.15 -7.11
CA ASP A 122 8.57 -18.60 -6.87
C ASP A 122 9.96 -19.25 -6.85
N GLU A 123 10.97 -18.60 -7.43
CA GLU A 123 12.29 -19.21 -7.67
C GLU A 123 13.40 -18.52 -6.89
N ILE A 124 13.03 -17.63 -5.96
CA ILE A 124 13.97 -16.95 -5.05
C ILE A 124 14.79 -17.97 -4.27
N GLU A 125 14.17 -19.02 -3.72
CA GLU A 125 14.87 -20.03 -2.91
C GLU A 125 15.85 -20.91 -3.72
N LYS A 126 15.65 -21.02 -5.03
CA LYS A 126 16.51 -21.85 -5.91
C LYS A 126 17.77 -21.12 -6.32
N TYR A 127 17.66 -19.81 -6.58
CA TYR A 127 18.74 -19.00 -7.18
C TYR A 127 19.36 -17.99 -6.20
N SER A 128 18.86 -17.96 -4.95
CA SER A 128 19.41 -17.16 -3.87
C SER A 128 19.40 -17.94 -2.55
N GLU A 129 20.20 -17.47 -1.59
CA GLU A 129 20.22 -18.01 -0.22
C GLU A 129 19.02 -17.53 0.62
N LEU A 130 18.15 -16.70 0.03
CA LEU A 130 16.98 -16.17 0.71
C LEU A 130 15.90 -17.25 0.76
N LYS A 131 15.37 -17.46 1.96
CA LYS A 131 14.20 -18.31 2.18
C LYS A 131 12.95 -17.45 2.18
N LEU A 132 11.88 -17.96 1.56
CA LEU A 132 10.58 -17.34 1.62
C LEU A 132 9.91 -17.78 2.92
N THR A 133 9.47 -16.80 3.71
CA THR A 133 8.70 -17.05 4.93
C THR A 133 7.32 -16.45 4.77
N THR A 134 6.29 -17.28 4.77
CA THR A 134 4.91 -16.84 4.90
C THR A 134 4.54 -16.78 6.38
N ILE A 135 3.89 -15.70 6.80
CA ILE A 135 3.43 -15.52 8.17
C ILE A 135 1.93 -15.77 8.17
N ASN A 136 1.49 -16.82 8.86
CA ASN A 136 0.07 -17.05 9.10
C ASN A 136 -0.29 -16.56 10.51
N GLN A 137 -1.39 -15.83 10.60
CA GLN A 137 -1.91 -15.31 11.85
C GLN A 137 -3.18 -16.06 12.24
N ARG A 138 -3.33 -16.27 13.54
CA ARG A 138 -4.50 -16.92 14.15
C ARG A 138 -4.96 -16.10 15.34
N LEU A 139 -6.23 -15.73 15.35
CA LEU A 139 -6.85 -14.97 16.42
C LEU A 139 -8.07 -15.72 16.95
N GLU A 140 -8.16 -15.85 18.26
CA GLU A 140 -9.35 -16.42 18.93
C GLU A 140 -10.13 -15.30 19.62
N ILE A 141 -11.41 -15.19 19.28
CA ILE A 141 -12.30 -14.15 19.77
C ILE A 141 -13.46 -14.84 20.49
N PRO A 142 -13.78 -14.46 21.74
CA PRO A 142 -14.96 -15.00 22.42
C PRO A 142 -16.22 -14.56 21.67
N PHE A 143 -17.19 -15.46 21.52
CA PHE A 143 -18.46 -15.18 20.85
C PHE A 143 -19.58 -15.97 21.52
N TYR A 144 -20.76 -15.40 21.67
CA TYR A 144 -21.88 -16.09 22.31
C TYR A 144 -22.54 -17.06 21.33
N ASP A 145 -22.58 -18.34 21.70
CA ASP A 145 -23.14 -19.41 20.86
C ASP A 145 -24.68 -19.44 20.93
N ASP A 146 -25.32 -18.48 20.26
CA ASP A 146 -26.77 -18.47 20.01
C ASP A 146 -27.02 -18.41 18.50
N ALA A 147 -27.96 -19.23 18.03
CA ALA A 147 -28.38 -19.27 16.63
C ALA A 147 -28.85 -17.91 16.11
N ASN A 148 -29.48 -17.08 16.95
CA ASN A 148 -29.93 -15.74 16.54
C ASN A 148 -28.73 -14.79 16.29
N TYR A 149 -27.71 -14.85 17.14
CA TYR A 149 -26.53 -14.01 17.01
C TYR A 149 -25.62 -14.46 15.88
N LEU A 150 -25.56 -15.77 15.62
CA LEU A 150 -24.90 -16.29 14.42
C LEU A 150 -25.55 -15.77 13.14
N GLN A 151 -26.88 -15.72 13.06
CA GLN A 151 -27.58 -15.13 11.90
C GLN A 151 -27.26 -13.65 11.71
N ILE A 152 -27.20 -12.88 12.81
CA ILE A 152 -26.84 -11.46 12.78
C ILE A 152 -25.39 -11.29 12.30
N LEU A 153 -24.47 -12.12 12.79
CA LEU A 153 -23.08 -12.13 12.38
C LEU A 153 -22.96 -12.42 10.87
N PHE A 154 -23.60 -13.50 10.37
CA PHE A 154 -23.57 -13.83 8.94
C PHE A 154 -24.17 -12.72 8.08
N ARG A 155 -25.26 -12.09 8.53
CA ARG A 155 -25.83 -10.93 7.83
C ARG A 155 -24.82 -9.78 7.78
N ASN A 156 -24.20 -9.41 8.89
CA ASN A 156 -23.25 -8.31 8.95
C ASN A 156 -21.98 -8.60 8.12
N LEU A 157 -21.50 -9.84 8.13
CA LEU A 157 -20.39 -10.28 7.29
C LEU A 157 -20.74 -10.23 5.80
N SER A 158 -21.95 -10.65 5.42
CA SER A 158 -22.42 -10.56 4.03
C SER A 158 -22.54 -9.10 3.55
N LEU A 159 -22.86 -8.17 4.45
CA LEU A 159 -22.88 -6.74 4.16
C LEU A 159 -21.47 -6.17 3.97
N LEU A 160 -20.48 -6.71 4.70
CA LEU A 160 -19.09 -6.26 4.61
C LEU A 160 -18.41 -6.72 3.32
N THR A 161 -18.67 -7.96 2.88
CA THR A 161 -18.04 -8.51 1.66
C THR A 161 -18.82 -8.22 0.38
N GLY A 162 -20.08 -7.81 0.49
CA GLY A 162 -20.94 -7.54 -0.68
C GLY A 162 -21.29 -8.79 -1.50
N ASN A 163 -20.84 -9.96 -1.08
CA ASN A 163 -21.05 -11.25 -1.74
C ASN A 163 -21.91 -12.17 -0.86
N THR A 164 -22.64 -13.08 -1.51
CA THR A 164 -23.31 -14.20 -0.82
C THR A 164 -22.26 -15.09 -0.16
N LEU A 165 -22.49 -15.44 1.10
CA LEU A 165 -21.62 -16.31 1.89
C LEU A 165 -21.79 -17.78 1.45
N ASP A 166 -21.41 -18.07 0.20
CA ASP A 166 -21.62 -19.37 -0.44
C ASP A 166 -20.57 -20.42 -0.01
N ASN A 167 -19.54 -20.00 0.72
CA ASN A 167 -18.43 -20.85 1.16
C ASN A 167 -18.57 -21.33 2.62
N LEU A 168 -19.79 -21.67 3.02
CA LEU A 168 -20.06 -22.32 4.30
C LEU A 168 -19.79 -23.83 4.17
N PHE A 169 -18.87 -24.34 4.98
CA PHE A 169 -18.64 -25.77 5.10
C PHE A 169 -18.57 -26.18 6.57
N THR A 170 -18.90 -27.44 6.82
CA THR A 170 -18.79 -28.03 8.15
C THR A 170 -17.61 -28.97 8.15
N GLN A 171 -16.62 -28.70 8.98
CA GLN A 171 -15.51 -29.62 9.25
C GLN A 171 -15.59 -30.04 10.71
N ASP A 172 -15.58 -31.34 10.98
CA ASP A 172 -15.53 -31.91 12.34
C ASP A 172 -16.57 -31.35 13.33
N SER A 173 -17.80 -31.12 12.87
CA SER A 173 -18.91 -30.54 13.66
C SER A 173 -18.76 -29.05 14.00
N GLU A 174 -17.81 -28.35 13.36
CA GLU A 174 -17.58 -26.91 13.47
C GLU A 174 -18.02 -26.21 12.19
N LEU A 175 -18.65 -25.05 12.33
CA LEU A 175 -19.11 -24.28 11.19
C LEU A 175 -18.00 -23.33 10.74
N CYS A 176 -17.54 -23.52 9.49
CA CYS A 176 -16.45 -22.76 8.90
C CYS A 176 -16.94 -21.93 7.72
N LEU A 177 -16.40 -20.73 7.60
CA LEU A 177 -16.71 -19.77 6.56
C LEU A 177 -15.40 -19.28 5.95
N MET A 178 -15.26 -19.37 4.63
CA MET A 178 -14.14 -18.77 3.90
C MET A 178 -14.56 -17.43 3.31
N LEU A 179 -13.87 -16.37 3.74
CA LEU A 179 -13.99 -15.00 3.26
C LEU A 179 -12.69 -14.66 2.52
N ASP A 180 -12.72 -14.78 1.19
CA ASP A 180 -11.53 -14.65 0.34
C ASP A 180 -10.40 -15.62 0.78
N GLU A 181 -9.30 -15.09 1.33
CA GLU A 181 -8.15 -15.85 1.86
C GLU A 181 -8.17 -15.99 3.39
N ILE A 182 -9.27 -15.58 4.04
CA ILE A 182 -9.46 -15.63 5.49
C ILE A 182 -10.43 -16.75 5.86
N GLU A 183 -9.99 -17.65 6.72
CA GLU A 183 -10.82 -18.72 7.26
C GLU A 183 -11.39 -18.30 8.63
N LEU A 184 -12.68 -18.50 8.81
CA LEU A 184 -13.39 -18.24 10.06
C LEU A 184 -14.04 -19.54 10.52
N ALA A 185 -13.58 -20.07 11.67
CA ALA A 185 -14.10 -21.30 12.27
C ALA A 185 -14.83 -20.99 13.57
N ILE A 186 -16.09 -21.39 13.68
CA ILE A 186 -16.94 -21.18 14.86
C ILE A 186 -16.92 -22.45 15.71
N ARG A 187 -16.41 -22.34 16.94
CA ARG A 187 -16.24 -23.43 17.91
C ARG A 187 -16.91 -23.09 19.23
N GLY A 188 -18.18 -23.47 19.38
CA GLY A 188 -18.96 -23.17 20.57
C GLY A 188 -18.93 -21.66 20.86
N ASN A 189 -18.49 -21.28 22.06
CA ASN A 189 -18.45 -19.88 22.50
C ASN A 189 -17.20 -19.08 22.01
N LYS A 190 -16.60 -19.48 20.88
CA LYS A 190 -15.41 -18.84 20.31
C LYS A 190 -15.43 -18.86 18.79
N ILE A 191 -14.91 -17.80 18.20
CA ILE A 191 -14.62 -17.71 16.77
C ILE A 191 -13.10 -17.67 16.60
N ILE A 192 -12.59 -18.51 15.69
CA ILE A 192 -11.19 -18.58 15.33
C ILE A 192 -11.04 -18.02 13.93
N LEU A 193 -10.26 -16.96 13.80
CA LEU A 193 -9.90 -16.35 12.53
C LEU A 193 -8.47 -16.79 12.16
N THR A 194 -8.27 -17.27 10.94
CA THR A 194 -6.95 -17.67 10.41
C THR A 194 -6.73 -17.06 9.02
N TRP A 195 -5.62 -16.36 8.84
CA TRP A 195 -5.28 -15.72 7.55
C TRP A 195 -3.77 -15.67 7.30
N GLY A 196 -3.38 -15.55 6.04
CA GLY A 196 -2.01 -15.22 5.65
C GLY A 196 -1.77 -13.72 5.74
N SER A 197 -0.71 -13.29 6.43
CA SER A 197 -0.39 -11.87 6.65
C SER A 197 -0.08 -11.18 5.32
N SER A 198 -0.90 -10.22 4.98
CA SER A 198 -0.77 -9.35 3.81
C SER A 198 -1.52 -8.05 4.11
N LEU A 199 -1.18 -6.96 3.43
CA LEU A 199 -1.83 -5.66 3.68
C LEU A 199 -3.36 -5.73 3.52
N THR A 200 -3.83 -6.46 2.52
CA THR A 200 -5.26 -6.62 2.24
C THR A 200 -5.94 -7.58 3.21
N ASN A 201 -5.26 -8.67 3.56
CA ASN A 201 -5.82 -9.69 4.45
C ASN A 201 -5.83 -9.21 5.90
N ASP A 202 -4.82 -8.45 6.34
CA ASP A 202 -4.76 -7.86 7.67
C ASP A 202 -5.88 -6.81 7.83
N ALA A 203 -6.09 -5.96 6.82
CA ALA A 203 -7.15 -4.95 6.85
C ALA A 203 -8.56 -5.57 6.85
N THR A 204 -8.76 -6.65 6.09
CA THR A 204 -10.04 -7.38 6.06
C THR A 204 -10.27 -8.18 7.34
N ALA A 205 -9.23 -8.80 7.90
CA ALA A 205 -9.26 -9.45 9.20
C ALA A 205 -9.66 -8.48 10.31
N ASP A 206 -9.04 -7.29 10.38
CA ASP A 206 -9.39 -6.25 11.35
C ASP A 206 -10.86 -5.81 11.21
N ALA A 207 -11.36 -5.70 9.99
CA ALA A 207 -12.75 -5.36 9.72
C ALA A 207 -13.72 -6.46 10.20
N ILE A 208 -13.38 -7.74 9.97
CA ILE A 208 -14.15 -8.89 10.47
C ILE A 208 -14.16 -8.91 12.01
N VAL A 209 -13.01 -8.67 12.64
CA VAL A 209 -12.88 -8.57 14.11
C VAL A 209 -13.81 -7.49 14.66
N ALA A 210 -13.83 -6.31 14.03
CA ALA A 210 -14.70 -5.21 14.45
C ALA A 210 -16.19 -5.59 14.37
N VAL A 211 -16.61 -6.31 13.31
CA VAL A 211 -17.98 -6.81 13.17
C VAL A 211 -18.33 -7.83 14.25
N ILE A 212 -17.41 -8.74 14.59
CA ILE A 212 -17.61 -9.72 15.66
C ILE A 212 -17.75 -9.00 17.01
N MET A 213 -16.89 -8.03 17.29
CA MET A 213 -16.94 -7.24 18.54
C MET A 213 -18.24 -6.43 18.66
N GLU A 214 -18.69 -5.79 17.58
CA GLU A 214 -19.94 -5.03 17.59
C GLU A 214 -21.14 -5.96 17.80
N THR A 215 -21.12 -7.14 17.19
CA THR A 215 -22.14 -8.17 17.43
C THR A 215 -22.16 -8.57 18.90
N ASN A 216 -21.00 -8.82 19.52
CA ASN A 216 -20.91 -9.11 20.96
C ASN A 216 -21.41 -7.97 21.85
N LYS A 217 -21.09 -6.71 21.51
CA LYS A 217 -21.60 -5.55 22.25
C LYS A 217 -23.12 -5.41 22.14
N SER A 218 -23.69 -5.71 20.96
CA SER A 218 -25.14 -5.73 20.78
C SER A 218 -25.81 -6.80 21.65
N ILE A 219 -25.12 -7.91 21.90
CA ILE A 219 -25.57 -8.98 22.80
C ILE A 219 -25.59 -8.49 24.25
N GLU A 220 -24.51 -7.89 24.74
CA GLU A 220 -24.43 -7.37 26.11
C GLU A 220 -25.51 -6.31 26.39
N ASN A 221 -25.70 -5.36 25.48
CA ASN A 221 -26.75 -4.35 25.61
C ASN A 221 -28.18 -4.94 25.60
N ASN A 222 -28.42 -6.02 24.84
CA ASN A 222 -29.72 -6.67 24.80
C ASN A 222 -29.96 -7.57 26.04
N ILE A 223 -28.92 -8.19 26.59
CA ILE A 223 -28.98 -8.91 27.86
C ILE A 223 -29.28 -7.94 29.01
N GLU A 224 -28.59 -6.79 29.07
CA GLU A 224 -28.85 -5.75 30.07
C GLU A 224 -30.26 -5.17 29.96
N LYS A 225 -30.77 -4.97 28.74
CA LYS A 225 -32.16 -4.55 28.51
C LYS A 225 -33.19 -5.63 28.86
N ASN A 226 -32.84 -6.92 28.80
CA ASN A 226 -33.73 -8.00 29.19
C ASN A 226 -33.81 -8.23 30.71
N ILE A 227 -32.84 -7.71 31.48
CA ILE A 227 -32.89 -7.73 32.96
C ILE A 227 -33.77 -6.58 33.49
N GLY A 228 -33.98 -5.53 32.70
CA GLY A 228 -34.94 -4.46 32.98
C GLY A 228 -36.18 -4.56 32.08
N ILE A 229 -37.20 -5.31 32.51
CA ILE A 229 -38.48 -5.39 31.78
C ILE A 229 -39.10 -3.98 31.69
N LEU A 230 -38.92 -3.34 30.54
CA LEU A 230 -39.81 -2.31 29.99
C LEU A 230 -40.14 -2.74 28.55
N PRO A 231 -41.42 -2.82 28.16
CA PRO A 231 -41.83 -3.26 26.83
C PRO A 231 -41.30 -2.30 25.75
N GLN A 232 -40.32 -2.76 24.96
CA GLN A 232 -39.64 -1.94 23.93
C GLN A 232 -40.56 -1.56 22.74
N ASP A 233 -41.67 -2.27 22.55
CA ASP A 233 -42.61 -2.00 21.44
C ASP A 233 -43.35 -0.66 21.56
N ASP A 234 -43.36 -0.05 22.74
CA ASP A 234 -44.12 1.18 22.97
C ASP A 234 -43.29 2.44 22.65
N HIS A 235 -41.97 2.45 22.89
CA HIS A 235 -41.16 3.67 22.74
C HIS A 235 -41.01 4.15 21.28
N HIS A 236 -40.87 3.22 20.33
CA HIS A 236 -40.82 3.59 18.90
C HIS A 236 -42.18 4.07 18.40
N TYR A 237 -43.27 3.45 18.86
CA TYR A 237 -44.62 3.89 18.54
C TYR A 237 -44.91 5.30 19.09
N TYR A 238 -44.57 5.55 20.36
CA TYR A 238 -44.73 6.87 20.98
C TYR A 238 -43.87 7.94 20.30
N GLY A 239 -42.61 7.63 19.94
CA GLY A 239 -41.73 8.57 19.25
C GLY A 239 -42.22 8.93 17.84
N LEU A 240 -42.74 7.95 17.10
CA LEU A 240 -43.33 8.17 15.78
C LEU A 240 -44.60 9.03 15.88
N VAL A 241 -45.44 8.77 16.87
CA VAL A 241 -46.65 9.59 17.16
C VAL A 241 -46.26 11.02 17.49
N GLU A 242 -45.26 11.24 18.33
CA GLU A 242 -44.82 12.58 18.74
C GLU A 242 -44.25 13.37 17.55
N LEU A 243 -43.51 12.71 16.67
CA LEU A 243 -42.98 13.30 15.45
C LEU A 243 -44.11 13.69 14.48
N LEU A 244 -45.10 12.81 14.29
CA LEU A 244 -46.27 13.12 13.47
C LEU A 244 -47.11 14.26 14.06
N LYS A 245 -47.28 14.29 15.39
CA LYS A 245 -47.94 15.41 16.10
C LYS A 245 -47.19 16.73 15.92
N LYS A 246 -45.86 16.72 15.94
CA LYS A 246 -45.02 17.89 15.70
C LYS A 246 -45.11 18.41 14.26
N ASN A 247 -45.20 17.52 13.27
CA ASN A 247 -45.22 17.88 11.85
C ASN A 247 -46.63 18.26 11.35
N PHE A 248 -47.69 17.64 11.87
CA PHE A 248 -49.06 17.79 11.36
C PHE A 248 -50.04 18.42 12.36
N GLY A 249 -49.63 18.64 13.61
CA GLY A 249 -50.42 19.25 14.68
C GLY A 249 -51.15 18.22 15.54
N ASN A 250 -51.22 18.49 16.86
CA ASN A 250 -51.77 17.56 17.86
C ASN A 250 -53.21 17.12 17.61
N ASN A 251 -54.03 17.99 16.99
CA ASN A 251 -55.47 17.74 16.77
C ASN A 251 -55.75 16.91 15.51
N ASN A 252 -54.72 16.68 14.69
CA ASN A 252 -54.84 16.06 13.38
C ASN A 252 -54.36 14.61 13.38
N VAL A 253 -53.82 14.09 14.50
CA VAL A 253 -53.30 12.72 14.61
C VAL A 253 -54.16 11.92 15.58
N ILE A 254 -54.86 10.91 15.07
CA ILE A 254 -55.74 10.02 15.82
C ILE A 254 -55.06 8.64 15.92
N GLN A 255 -54.95 8.13 17.15
CA GLN A 255 -54.46 6.78 17.42
C GLN A 255 -55.66 5.83 17.53
N LEU A 256 -55.64 4.71 16.79
CA LEU A 256 -56.62 3.64 16.92
C LEU A 256 -56.09 2.53 17.84
N GLU A 257 -57.00 1.72 18.39
CA GLU A 257 -56.70 0.64 19.35
C GLU A 257 -55.76 -0.43 18.75
N ASP A 258 -55.73 -0.57 17.42
CA ASP A 258 -54.91 -1.56 16.68
C ASP A 258 -53.49 -1.08 16.35
N LYS A 259 -52.95 -0.07 17.06
CA LYS A 259 -51.65 0.60 16.76
C LYS A 259 -51.56 1.26 15.37
N THR A 260 -52.66 1.44 14.66
CA THR A 260 -52.70 2.18 13.38
C THR A 260 -52.89 3.68 13.65
N ILE A 261 -52.16 4.53 12.91
CA ILE A 261 -52.19 5.99 13.11
C ILE A 261 -52.91 6.66 11.94
N VAL A 262 -53.92 7.48 12.24
CA VAL A 262 -54.66 8.24 11.23
C VAL A 262 -54.31 9.72 11.31
N VAL A 263 -53.82 10.28 10.21
CA VAL A 263 -53.60 11.73 10.08
C VAL A 263 -54.76 12.34 9.28
N ALA A 264 -55.55 13.19 9.93
CA ALA A 264 -56.69 13.90 9.35
C ALA A 264 -56.29 15.32 8.92
N PHE A 265 -56.60 15.68 7.68
CA PHE A 265 -56.39 17.04 7.16
C PHE A 265 -57.71 17.81 7.10
N ALA A 266 -57.65 19.15 7.12
CA ALA A 266 -58.80 20.05 7.21
C ALA A 266 -59.87 19.85 6.10
N ASP A 267 -59.50 19.25 4.97
CA ASP A 267 -60.39 18.98 3.84
C ASP A 267 -60.83 17.51 3.78
N THR A 268 -61.52 16.96 4.81
CA THR A 268 -62.17 15.62 4.80
C THR A 268 -61.31 14.40 4.40
N LYS A 269 -60.02 14.56 4.16
CA LYS A 269 -59.10 13.53 3.65
C LYS A 269 -58.27 12.97 4.79
N LYS A 270 -58.13 11.65 4.83
CA LYS A 270 -57.46 10.90 5.90
C LYS A 270 -56.31 10.09 5.31
N ALA A 271 -55.16 10.09 5.98
CA ALA A 271 -54.06 9.17 5.70
C ALA A 271 -54.01 8.13 6.82
N ILE A 272 -54.04 6.84 6.45
CA ILE A 272 -53.93 5.72 7.38
C ILE A 272 -52.50 5.16 7.28
N ILE A 273 -51.82 5.08 8.42
CA ILE A 273 -50.44 4.61 8.54
C ILE A 273 -50.45 3.34 9.39
N ASP A 274 -49.98 2.24 8.80
CA ASP A 274 -49.74 0.99 9.51
C ASP A 274 -48.24 0.88 9.87
N PRO A 275 -47.86 1.09 11.15
CA PRO A 275 -46.45 1.12 11.54
C PRO A 275 -45.76 -0.24 11.43
N SER A 276 -46.49 -1.34 11.54
CA SER A 276 -45.94 -2.71 11.43
C SER A 276 -45.56 -3.06 9.98
N ASN A 277 -46.32 -2.56 9.01
CA ASN A 277 -46.20 -2.90 7.60
C ASN A 277 -45.49 -1.80 6.77
N ARG A 278 -45.17 -0.65 7.38
CA ARG A 278 -44.54 0.53 6.74
C ARG A 278 -45.32 1.04 5.52
N PHE A 279 -46.65 0.85 5.52
CA PHE A 279 -47.52 1.27 4.42
C PHE A 279 -48.37 2.49 4.81
N VAL A 280 -48.44 3.45 3.90
CA VAL A 280 -49.29 4.64 4.00
C VAL A 280 -50.36 4.59 2.91
N VAL A 281 -51.62 4.55 3.32
CA VAL A 281 -52.77 4.68 2.42
C VAL A 281 -53.28 6.11 2.53
N CYS A 282 -53.16 6.87 1.44
CA CYS A 282 -53.63 8.26 1.38
C CYS A 282 -54.18 8.56 -0.02
N ASP A 283 -55.30 9.27 -0.07
CA ASP A 283 -55.99 9.66 -1.31
C ASP A 283 -55.30 10.80 -2.06
N VAL A 284 -54.29 11.45 -1.45
CA VAL A 284 -53.55 12.57 -2.04
C VAL A 284 -52.06 12.24 -2.12
N VAL A 285 -51.52 12.35 -3.34
CA VAL A 285 -50.14 11.97 -3.68
C VAL A 285 -49.11 12.80 -2.94
N ASP A 286 -49.28 14.13 -2.89
CA ASP A 286 -48.32 15.05 -2.25
C ASP A 286 -48.18 14.85 -0.74
N THR A 287 -49.28 14.48 -0.07
CA THR A 287 -49.28 14.20 1.38
C THR A 287 -48.72 12.81 1.66
N LYS A 288 -48.98 11.84 0.78
CA LYS A 288 -48.38 10.51 0.85
C LYS A 288 -46.86 10.58 0.81
N GLU A 289 -46.29 11.31 -0.16
CA GLU A 289 -44.84 11.45 -0.28
C GLU A 289 -44.19 12.10 0.95
N LYS A 290 -44.85 13.10 1.55
CA LYS A 290 -44.33 13.76 2.76
C LYS A 290 -44.31 12.81 3.95
N ILE A 291 -45.36 12.01 4.13
CA ILE A 291 -45.44 11.02 5.22
C ILE A 291 -44.41 9.90 4.98
N ASP A 292 -44.31 9.38 3.75
CA ASP A 292 -43.35 8.34 3.38
C ASP A 292 -41.90 8.80 3.61
N ARG A 293 -41.55 10.04 3.23
CA ARG A 293 -40.20 10.60 3.52
C ARG A 293 -39.93 10.71 5.00
N THR A 294 -40.93 11.15 5.78
CA THR A 294 -40.79 11.32 7.23
C THR A 294 -40.60 9.98 7.93
N LEU A 295 -41.37 8.96 7.53
CA LEU A 295 -41.23 7.59 8.01
C LEU A 295 -39.88 7.01 7.61
N PHE A 296 -39.44 7.20 6.37
CA PHE A 296 -38.12 6.77 5.89
C PHE A 296 -36.99 7.36 6.74
N HIS A 297 -37.02 8.67 7.01
CA HIS A 297 -36.01 9.32 7.86
C HIS A 297 -36.03 8.82 9.31
N TYR A 298 -37.22 8.55 9.87
CA TYR A 298 -37.37 8.04 11.22
C TYR A 298 -36.83 6.61 11.34
N PHE A 299 -37.19 5.71 10.42
CA PHE A 299 -36.70 4.33 10.43
C PHE A 299 -35.19 4.26 10.17
N ASN A 300 -34.65 5.06 9.26
CA ASN A 300 -33.20 5.10 9.02
C ASN A 300 -32.41 5.64 10.22
N ALA A 301 -33.01 6.49 11.05
CA ALA A 301 -32.37 7.00 12.26
C ALA A 301 -32.35 5.96 13.39
N ILE A 302 -33.28 5.01 13.40
CA ILE A 302 -33.40 3.96 14.43
C ILE A 302 -32.67 2.68 14.02
N GLU A 303 -32.70 2.34 12.73
CA GLU A 303 -32.03 1.18 12.14
C GLU A 303 -30.98 1.68 11.13
N PRO A 304 -29.73 1.95 11.55
CA PRO A 304 -28.69 2.53 10.67
C PRO A 304 -28.31 1.63 9.47
N PHE A 305 -28.81 0.38 9.40
CA PHE A 305 -28.51 -0.58 8.35
C PHE A 305 -29.72 -1.07 7.53
N CYS A 306 -30.91 -0.48 7.66
CA CYS A 306 -32.06 -0.90 6.84
C CYS A 306 -32.40 0.07 5.70
N ASN A 307 -32.29 -0.43 4.47
CA ASN A 307 -32.94 0.02 3.23
C ASN A 307 -32.40 1.23 2.46
N CYS A 308 -31.13 1.58 2.60
CA CYS A 308 -30.43 2.12 1.43
C CYS A 308 -30.08 0.94 0.51
N LYS A 309 -30.79 0.80 -0.62
CA LYS A 309 -30.13 0.30 -1.82
C LYS A 309 -28.91 1.20 -2.02
N PHE A 310 -27.77 0.77 -1.52
CA PHE A 310 -26.51 1.43 -1.78
C PHE A 310 -26.20 1.21 -3.26
N TYR A 311 -26.72 2.13 -4.08
CA TYR A 311 -25.91 2.69 -5.16
C TYR A 311 -24.74 3.41 -4.50
N PHE A 312 -23.81 2.66 -3.88
CA PHE A 312 -22.48 3.17 -3.66
C PHE A 312 -21.81 3.12 -5.02
N CYS A 313 -21.55 4.31 -5.55
CA CYS A 313 -20.68 4.56 -6.67
C CYS A 313 -19.33 3.85 -6.46
N PHE A 314 -19.22 2.62 -6.93
CA PHE A 314 -17.96 1.90 -7.13
C PHE A 314 -17.17 2.44 -8.35
N ASN A 315 -17.29 3.75 -8.63
CA ASN A 315 -16.62 4.41 -9.76
C ASN A 315 -15.64 5.52 -9.33
N PHE A 316 -15.26 5.60 -8.05
CA PHE A 316 -14.29 6.62 -7.60
C PHE A 316 -13.07 6.11 -6.83
N PHE A 317 -12.85 4.80 -6.76
CA PHE A 317 -11.50 4.25 -6.56
C PHE A 317 -11.09 3.51 -7.83
N SER A 318 -10.97 4.28 -8.91
CA SER A 318 -10.14 3.89 -10.04
C SER A 318 -8.72 3.69 -9.52
N PHE A 319 -8.10 2.62 -9.99
CA PHE A 319 -6.71 2.16 -9.86
C PHE A 319 -5.60 3.23 -10.07
N ALA A 320 -5.91 4.51 -10.25
CA ALA A 320 -4.95 5.56 -10.60
C ALA A 320 -4.10 6.10 -9.43
N PHE A 321 -4.49 5.88 -8.17
CA PHE A 321 -3.76 6.46 -7.02
C PHE A 321 -2.55 5.62 -6.58
N LEU A 322 -2.52 4.33 -6.92
CA LEU A 322 -1.40 3.43 -6.60
C LEU A 322 -0.28 3.52 -7.66
N ASP A 323 -0.61 3.75 -8.93
CA ASP A 323 0.39 3.94 -9.98
C ASP A 323 1.19 5.23 -9.77
N HIS A 324 0.55 6.31 -9.29
CA HIS A 324 1.23 7.60 -9.13
C HIS A 324 2.18 7.67 -7.93
N TRP A 325 1.98 6.83 -6.91
CA TRP A 325 2.84 6.77 -5.73
C TRP A 325 4.09 5.90 -5.96
N PHE A 326 3.99 4.87 -6.80
CA PHE A 326 5.14 4.04 -7.18
C PHE A 326 6.05 4.72 -8.23
N VAL A 327 5.50 5.51 -9.15
CA VAL A 327 6.28 6.18 -10.20
C VAL A 327 7.17 7.31 -9.63
N ASN A 328 6.72 8.04 -8.61
CA ASN A 328 7.46 9.21 -8.09
C ASN A 328 8.68 8.87 -7.20
N LYS A 329 8.93 7.59 -6.89
CA LYS A 329 10.08 7.20 -6.05
C LYS A 329 11.28 6.66 -6.84
N PHE A 330 11.17 6.59 -8.17
CA PHE A 330 12.25 6.15 -9.06
C PHE A 330 13.05 7.30 -9.69
N GLU A 331 12.71 8.57 -9.44
CA GLU A 331 13.46 9.73 -9.96
C GLU A 331 14.54 10.28 -9.01
N GLU A 332 14.75 9.68 -7.82
CA GLU A 332 15.76 10.14 -6.85
C GLU A 332 16.89 9.13 -6.54
N PHE A 333 17.22 8.21 -7.46
CA PHE A 333 18.43 7.38 -7.35
C PHE A 333 19.26 7.30 -8.63
#